data_AF-R5G437-F1
#
_entry.id   AF-R5G437-F1
#
_cell.length_a   1.000
_cell.length_b   1.000
_cell.length_c   1.000
_cell.angle_alpha   90.00
_cell.angle_beta   90.00
_cell.angle_gamma   90.00
#
_symmetry.space_group_name_H-M   'P 1'
#
loop_
_entity.id
_entity.type
_entity.pdbx_description
1 polymer ?
#
loop_
_entity_poly.entity_id
_entity_poly.type
_entity_poly.pdbx_seq_one_letter_code
_entity_poly.pdbx_strand_id
1 'polypeptide(L)'
;MTGRIIKIIPLFLLLWLTVSGCSSLDEYYNKGKRVHKSVTSLELGMTKSEVLKVMRYGPDFVNKEALDEGVREILVYRGSYQPYGWMSEPVPMVYHLVIENGVLVVVDSDKDYEQIHINERRRYEEAQKEALKEAEKKKAE
;
A
#
# COMPACT_ATOMS: atom_id res chain seq x y z
N MET A 1 52.00 -15.48 -36.12
CA MET A 1 50.63 -15.90 -35.74
C MET A 1 50.02 -14.83 -34.84
N THR A 2 49.39 -13.81 -35.43
CA THR A 2 48.79 -12.67 -34.72
C THR A 2 47.29 -12.70 -34.93
N GLY A 3 46.61 -13.49 -34.10
CA GLY A 3 45.17 -13.71 -34.14
C GLY A 3 44.43 -12.77 -33.19
N ARG A 4 43.69 -11.84 -33.77
CA ARG A 4 42.86 -10.80 -33.14
C ARG A 4 41.89 -11.37 -32.08
N ILE A 5 42.13 -11.09 -30.79
CA ILE A 5 41.15 -11.26 -29.70
C ILE A 5 40.94 -9.91 -29.00
N ILE A 6 40.56 -8.86 -29.73
CA ILE A 6 40.20 -7.57 -29.10
C ILE A 6 39.13 -6.88 -29.95
N LYS A 7 37.87 -7.35 -29.94
CA LYS A 7 36.72 -6.54 -30.40
C LYS A 7 35.36 -6.85 -29.75
N ILE A 8 35.20 -7.92 -28.95
CA ILE A 8 33.88 -8.31 -28.42
C ILE A 8 33.62 -7.82 -26.98
N ILE A 9 34.68 -7.55 -26.21
CA ILE A 9 34.59 -7.10 -24.81
C ILE A 9 33.88 -5.74 -24.62
N PRO A 10 34.01 -4.71 -25.49
CA PRO A 10 33.40 -3.42 -25.20
C PRO A 10 31.87 -3.42 -25.34
N LEU A 11 31.30 -4.37 -26.10
CA LEU A 11 29.85 -4.44 -26.30
C LEU A 11 29.13 -5.07 -25.09
N PHE A 12 29.76 -6.05 -24.42
CA PHE A 12 29.19 -6.70 -23.25
C PHE A 12 29.18 -5.78 -22.01
N LEU A 13 30.19 -4.90 -21.89
CA LEU A 13 30.25 -3.87 -20.85
C LEU A 13 29.20 -2.76 -21.05
N LEU A 14 28.89 -2.40 -22.31
CA LEU A 14 27.85 -1.42 -22.61
C LEU A 14 26.44 -1.95 -22.35
N LEU A 15 26.19 -3.25 -22.54
CA LEU A 15 24.88 -3.86 -22.29
C LEU A 15 24.50 -3.91 -20.79
N TRP A 16 25.49 -3.79 -19.90
CA TRP A 16 25.26 -3.81 -18.45
C TRP A 16 24.82 -2.46 -17.90
N LEU A 17 24.99 -1.37 -18.65
CA LEU A 17 24.57 -0.02 -18.22
C LEU A 17 23.07 0.26 -18.44
N THR A 18 22.36 -0.55 -19.21
CA THR A 18 20.95 -0.31 -19.55
C THR A 18 19.95 -1.15 -18.75
N VAL A 19 20.42 -2.07 -17.88
CA VAL A 19 19.55 -3.00 -17.14
C VAL A 19 19.27 -2.58 -15.70
N SER A 20 19.84 -1.48 -15.21
CA SER A 20 19.35 -0.86 -13.98
C SER A 20 18.17 0.04 -14.33
N GLY A 21 17.02 -0.62 -14.54
CA GLY A 21 15.73 0.00 -14.71
C GLY A 21 15.58 1.10 -13.67
N CYS A 22 15.44 2.33 -14.16
CA CYS A 22 14.99 3.46 -13.39
C CYS A 22 13.55 3.13 -12.97
N SER A 23 13.40 2.34 -11.89
CA SER A 23 12.18 2.21 -11.10
C SER A 23 11.91 3.60 -10.54
N SER A 24 11.24 4.37 -11.39
CA SER A 24 11.15 5.82 -11.34
C SER A 24 10.57 6.27 -10.00
N LEU A 25 10.88 7.50 -9.59
CA LEU A 25 10.24 8.22 -8.48
C LEU A 25 8.71 8.01 -8.42
N ASP A 26 8.09 7.78 -9.58
CA ASP A 26 6.67 7.48 -9.74
C ASP A 26 6.22 6.19 -9.02
N GLU A 27 7.08 5.19 -8.91
CA GLU A 27 6.84 3.97 -8.13
C GLU A 27 6.87 4.22 -6.62
N TYR A 28 7.71 5.15 -6.16
CA TYR A 28 7.74 5.59 -4.76
C TYR A 28 6.49 6.41 -4.40
N TYR A 29 6.09 7.36 -5.26
CA TYR A 29 4.88 8.18 -5.03
C TYR A 29 3.57 7.39 -5.15
N ASN A 30 3.50 6.37 -6.02
CA ASN A 30 2.32 5.51 -6.15
C ASN A 30 2.34 4.27 -5.25
N LYS A 31 3.42 4.05 -4.47
CA LYS A 31 3.55 2.93 -3.53
C LYS A 31 2.34 2.87 -2.59
N GLY A 32 1.91 4.02 -2.06
CA GLY A 32 0.80 4.11 -1.11
C GLY A 32 -0.50 3.48 -1.61
N LYS A 33 -0.94 3.87 -2.81
CA LYS A 33 -2.17 3.36 -3.43
C LYS A 33 -2.08 1.88 -3.80
N ARG A 34 -0.89 1.43 -4.26
CA ARG A 34 -0.65 0.03 -4.63
C ARG A 34 -0.65 -0.88 -3.42
N VAL A 35 -0.14 -0.43 -2.28
CA VAL A 35 -0.17 -1.18 -1.01
C VAL A 35 -1.61 -1.48 -0.62
N HIS A 36 -2.50 -0.49 -0.58
CA HIS A 36 -3.91 -0.71 -0.25
C HIS A 36 -4.58 -1.74 -1.19
N LYS A 37 -4.36 -1.61 -2.50
CA LYS A 37 -4.90 -2.56 -3.49
C LYS A 37 -4.34 -3.98 -3.32
N SER A 38 -3.09 -4.12 -2.93
CA SER A 38 -2.45 -5.43 -2.76
C SER A 38 -2.94 -6.10 -1.48
N VAL A 39 -3.05 -5.34 -0.38
CA VAL A 39 -3.55 -5.84 0.91
C VAL A 39 -5.00 -6.32 0.79
N THR A 40 -5.85 -5.59 0.06
CA THR A 40 -7.26 -5.99 -0.19
C THR A 40 -7.41 -7.25 -1.05
N SER A 41 -6.35 -7.71 -1.72
CA SER A 41 -6.33 -8.95 -2.50
C SER A 41 -5.71 -10.14 -1.77
N LEU A 42 -5.23 -9.96 -0.54
CA LEU A 42 -4.69 -11.05 0.25
C LEU A 42 -5.81 -11.90 0.84
N GLU A 43 -5.58 -13.21 0.89
CA GLU A 43 -6.48 -14.17 1.51
C GLU A 43 -5.80 -14.82 2.72
N LEU A 44 -6.56 -15.06 3.78
CA LEU A 44 -6.07 -15.80 4.95
C LEU A 44 -5.70 -17.23 4.54
N GLY A 45 -4.66 -17.79 5.13
CA GLY A 45 -4.11 -19.09 4.75
C GLY A 45 -3.02 -19.03 3.67
N MET A 46 -2.81 -17.88 3.02
CA MET A 46 -1.67 -17.70 2.11
C MET A 46 -0.34 -17.88 2.84
N THR A 47 0.61 -18.54 2.20
CA THR A 47 1.98 -18.63 2.71
C THR A 47 2.67 -17.27 2.66
N LYS A 48 3.64 -17.03 3.53
CA LYS A 48 4.47 -15.83 3.51
C LYS A 48 5.04 -15.53 2.12
N SER A 49 5.43 -16.56 1.37
CA SER A 49 5.97 -16.40 0.02
C SER A 49 4.94 -15.88 -0.99
N GLU A 50 3.68 -16.31 -0.87
CA GLU A 50 2.57 -15.85 -1.69
C GLU A 50 2.18 -14.42 -1.33
N VAL A 51 2.12 -14.12 -0.03
CA VAL A 51 1.89 -12.74 0.47
C VAL A 51 2.93 -11.79 -0.12
N LEU A 52 4.22 -12.13 -0.06
CA LEU A 52 5.29 -11.29 -0.60
C LEU A 52 5.20 -11.13 -2.12
N LYS A 53 4.76 -12.15 -2.86
CA LYS A 53 4.52 -12.06 -4.31
C LYS A 53 3.36 -11.12 -4.64
N VAL A 54 2.26 -11.21 -3.91
CA VAL A 54 1.09 -10.34 -4.09
C VAL A 54 1.43 -8.90 -3.76
N MET A 55 2.13 -8.66 -2.65
CA MET A 55 2.51 -7.32 -2.21
C MET A 55 3.48 -6.62 -3.17
N ARG A 56 4.30 -7.38 -3.92
CA ARG A 56 5.35 -6.91 -4.87
C ARG A 56 6.46 -6.05 -4.26
N TYR A 57 6.24 -5.50 -3.07
CA TYR A 57 7.16 -4.69 -2.30
C TYR A 57 7.50 -5.39 -0.99
N GLY A 58 8.74 -5.18 -0.52
CA GLY A 58 9.13 -5.58 0.82
C GLY A 58 8.34 -4.81 1.90
N PRO A 59 8.11 -5.40 3.07
CA PRO A 59 7.53 -4.70 4.21
C PRO A 59 8.42 -3.54 4.64
N ASP A 60 7.82 -2.47 5.15
CA ASP A 60 8.57 -1.33 5.69
C ASP A 60 9.22 -1.69 7.03
N PHE A 61 8.58 -2.56 7.80
CA PHE A 61 9.10 -3.09 9.05
C PHE A 61 8.62 -4.53 9.27
N VAL A 62 9.44 -5.34 9.93
CA VAL A 62 9.11 -6.71 10.33
C VAL A 62 9.36 -6.86 11.81
N ASN A 63 8.30 -7.11 12.58
CA ASN A 63 8.42 -7.55 13.96
C ASN A 63 8.42 -9.08 14.00
N LYS A 64 9.30 -9.71 14.78
CA LYS A 64 9.31 -11.16 14.97
C LYS A 64 9.23 -11.47 16.45
N GLU A 65 8.22 -12.23 16.82
CA GLU A 65 7.95 -12.70 18.16
C GLU A 65 8.06 -14.23 18.15
N ALA A 66 8.95 -14.78 18.97
CA ALA A 66 8.99 -16.21 19.22
C ALA A 66 7.99 -16.52 20.33
N LEU A 67 6.97 -17.32 20.02
CA LEU A 67 5.96 -17.81 20.96
C LEU A 67 6.25 -19.28 21.27
N ASP A 68 5.77 -19.77 22.41
CA ASP A 68 5.93 -21.18 22.80
C ASP A 68 5.29 -22.15 21.77
N GLU A 69 4.30 -21.67 21.00
CA GLU A 69 3.56 -22.43 19.98
C GLU A 69 4.10 -22.26 18.55
N GLY A 70 5.12 -21.41 18.34
CA GLY A 70 5.68 -21.16 17.02
C GLY A 70 6.26 -19.77 16.80
N VAL A 71 6.56 -19.43 15.54
CA VAL A 71 7.08 -18.11 15.16
C VAL A 71 5.95 -17.25 14.63
N ARG A 72 5.78 -16.08 15.25
CA ARG A 72 4.87 -15.02 14.79
C ARG A 72 5.68 -13.89 14.17
N GLU A 73 5.39 -13.55 12.93
CA GLU A 73 5.98 -12.41 12.23
C GLU A 73 4.89 -11.40 11.87
N ILE A 74 5.09 -10.13 12.22
CA ILE A 74 4.19 -9.04 11.85
C ILE A 74 4.88 -8.22 10.77
N LEU A 75 4.35 -8.28 9.55
CA LEU A 75 4.81 -7.49 8.42
C LEU A 75 4.01 -6.18 8.39
N VAL A 76 4.71 -5.06 8.49
CA VAL A 76 4.11 -3.73 8.52
C VAL A 76 4.31 -3.06 7.17
N TYR A 77 3.21 -2.53 6.61
CA TYR A 77 3.20 -1.79 5.36
C TYR A 77 2.52 -0.44 5.54
N ARG A 78 3.18 0.62 5.08
CA ARG A 78 2.60 1.97 5.00
C ARG A 78 2.03 2.17 3.61
N GLY A 79 0.73 2.45 3.56
CA GLY A 79 0.00 2.71 2.34
C GLY A 79 -0.75 4.02 2.40
N SER A 80 -1.56 4.26 1.37
CA SER A 80 -2.58 5.29 1.40
C SER A 80 -3.83 4.82 0.69
N TYR A 81 -4.97 5.22 1.23
CA TYR A 81 -6.27 5.03 0.61
C TYR A 81 -6.74 6.36 0.02
N GLN A 82 -7.22 6.34 -1.22
CA GLN A 82 -7.86 7.52 -1.81
C GLN A 82 -9.37 7.27 -1.89
N PRO A 83 -10.19 8.07 -1.19
CA PRO A 83 -11.65 7.98 -1.29
C PRO A 83 -12.13 8.25 -2.73
N TYR A 84 -13.32 7.76 -3.06
CA TYR A 84 -13.95 8.05 -4.34
C TYR A 84 -14.15 9.56 -4.50
N GLY A 85 -13.43 10.16 -5.45
CA GLY A 85 -13.50 11.58 -5.79
C GLY A 85 -12.20 12.06 -6.41
N TRP A 86 -12.29 12.78 -7.53
CA TRP A 86 -11.12 13.33 -8.22
C TRP A 86 -10.40 14.44 -7.43
N MET A 87 -11.04 14.94 -6.35
CA MET A 87 -10.52 15.96 -5.42
C MET A 87 -10.16 15.42 -4.03
N SER A 88 -10.34 14.12 -3.76
CA SER A 88 -10.09 13.58 -2.43
C SER A 88 -8.60 13.35 -2.21
N GLU A 89 -8.04 13.94 -1.16
CA GLU A 89 -6.64 13.73 -0.78
C GLU A 89 -6.41 12.28 -0.31
N PRO A 90 -5.26 11.66 -0.63
CA PRO A 90 -4.92 10.33 -0.14
C PRO A 90 -4.75 10.33 1.39
N VAL A 91 -5.45 9.44 2.07
CA VAL A 91 -5.36 9.23 3.52
C VAL A 91 -4.25 8.20 3.80
N PRO A 92 -3.23 8.53 4.61
CA PRO A 92 -2.20 7.56 4.98
C PRO A 92 -2.77 6.44 5.84
N MET A 93 -2.32 5.21 5.62
CA MET A 93 -2.75 4.01 6.35
C MET A 93 -1.56 3.13 6.70
N VAL A 94 -1.68 2.39 7.81
CA VAL A 94 -0.73 1.36 8.21
C VAL A 94 -1.45 0.02 8.23
N TYR A 95 -0.85 -0.98 7.57
CA TYR A 95 -1.36 -2.34 7.50
C TYR A 95 -0.42 -3.27 8.26
N HIS A 96 -1.01 -4.14 9.06
CA HIS A 96 -0.33 -5.17 9.84
C HIS A 96 -0.76 -6.54 9.30
N LEU A 97 0.18 -7.26 8.70
CA LEU A 97 -0.03 -8.64 8.24
C LEU A 97 0.63 -9.58 9.24
N VAL A 98 -0.16 -10.40 9.93
CA VAL A 98 0.35 -11.35 10.92
C VAL A 98 0.52 -12.70 10.26
N ILE A 99 1.75 -13.19 10.26
CA ILE A 99 2.16 -14.49 9.78
C ILE A 99 2.45 -15.38 11.00
N GLU A 100 1.72 -16.47 11.15
CA GLU A 100 1.99 -17.48 12.18
C GLU A 100 2.42 -18.77 11.49
N ASN A 101 3.56 -19.31 11.91
CA ASN A 101 4.12 -20.55 11.35
C ASN A 101 4.24 -20.52 9.81
N GLY A 102 4.52 -19.34 9.25
CA GLY A 102 4.69 -19.13 7.80
C GLY A 102 3.39 -18.89 7.02
N VAL A 103 2.24 -18.79 7.69
CA VAL A 103 0.92 -18.62 7.09
C VAL A 103 0.27 -17.31 7.55
N LEU A 104 -0.36 -16.58 6.63
CA LEU A 104 -1.12 -15.37 6.93
C LEU A 104 -2.39 -15.68 7.70
N VAL A 105 -2.47 -15.19 8.93
CA VAL A 105 -3.61 -15.44 9.83
C VAL A 105 -4.42 -14.18 10.13
N VAL A 106 -3.81 -13.00 10.04
CA VAL A 106 -4.51 -11.72 10.25
C VAL A 106 -4.05 -10.69 9.24
N VAL A 107 -5.01 -9.95 8.71
CA VAL A 107 -4.81 -8.69 7.99
C VAL A 107 -5.53 -7.62 8.79
N ASP A 108 -4.78 -6.76 9.47
CA ASP A 108 -5.32 -5.62 10.20
C ASP A 108 -4.85 -4.32 9.56
N SER A 109 -5.64 -3.27 9.73
CA SER A 109 -5.26 -1.92 9.34
C SER A 109 -5.60 -1.01 10.51
N ASP A 110 -4.69 -0.09 10.87
CA ASP A 110 -4.94 0.89 11.93
C ASP A 110 -6.33 1.53 11.71
N LYS A 111 -7.26 1.18 12.60
CA LYS A 111 -8.72 1.25 12.45
C LYS A 111 -9.33 2.65 12.45
N ASP A 112 -8.59 3.69 12.10
CA ASP A 112 -9.16 5.05 11.95
C ASP A 112 -10.03 5.17 10.69
N TYR A 113 -9.94 4.26 9.72
CA TYR A 113 -10.68 4.36 8.46
C TYR A 113 -12.21 4.27 8.60
N GLU A 114 -12.74 3.32 9.39
CA GLU A 114 -14.19 3.19 9.64
C GLU A 114 -14.72 4.37 10.47
N GLN A 115 -13.94 4.84 11.45
CA GLN A 115 -14.32 5.98 12.28
C GLN A 115 -14.23 7.31 11.51
N ILE A 116 -13.25 7.45 10.61
CA ILE A 116 -13.17 8.53 9.62
C ILE A 116 -14.39 8.46 8.70
N HIS A 117 -14.78 7.30 8.18
CA HIS A 117 -15.96 7.16 7.32
C HIS A 117 -17.26 7.55 8.04
N ILE A 118 -17.44 7.11 9.29
CA ILE A 118 -18.58 7.49 10.15
C ILE A 118 -18.58 9.00 10.42
N ASN A 119 -17.41 9.60 10.69
CA ASN A 119 -17.29 11.03 10.98
C ASN A 119 -17.42 11.92 9.72
N GLU A 120 -16.93 11.48 8.56
CA GLU A 120 -17.11 12.15 7.27
C GLU A 120 -18.58 12.12 6.84
N ARG A 121 -19.23 10.96 6.97
CA ARG A 121 -20.67 10.84 6.72
C ARG A 121 -21.48 11.78 7.62
N ARG A 122 -21.15 11.84 8.91
CA ARG A 122 -21.80 12.77 9.86
C ARG A 122 -21.61 14.23 9.46
N ARG A 123 -20.37 14.64 9.12
CA ARG A 123 -20.07 16.01 8.65
C ARG A 123 -20.84 16.37 7.38
N TYR A 124 -20.96 15.45 6.44
CA TYR A 124 -21.71 15.68 5.19
C TYR A 124 -23.21 15.83 5.45
N GLU A 125 -23.80 14.97 6.28
CA GLU A 125 -25.21 15.03 6.66
C GLU A 125 -25.55 16.32 7.44
N GLU A 126 -24.63 16.79 8.29
CA GLU A 126 -24.76 18.05 9.02
C GLU A 126 -24.70 19.27 8.07
N ALA A 127 -23.73 19.30 7.16
CA ALA A 127 -23.61 20.38 6.17
C ALA A 127 -24.85 20.48 5.27
N GLN A 128 -25.44 19.34 4.86
CA GLN A 128 -26.70 19.35 4.10
C GLN A 128 -27.87 19.92 4.92
N LYS A 129 -27.98 19.56 6.20
CA LYS A 129 -29.04 20.06 7.08
C LYS A 129 -28.91 21.57 7.31
N GLU A 130 -27.70 22.09 7.45
CA GLU A 130 -27.47 23.53 7.59
C GLU A 130 -27.80 24.28 6.30
N ALA A 131 -27.36 23.79 5.15
CA ALA A 131 -27.68 24.37 3.86
C ALA A 131 -29.19 24.41 3.58
N LEU A 132 -29.92 23.34 3.96
CA LEU A 132 -31.39 23.29 3.86
C LEU A 132 -32.05 24.35 4.76
N LYS A 133 -31.61 24.48 6.02
CA LYS A 133 -32.14 25.48 6.96
C LYS A 133 -31.88 26.91 6.49
N GLU A 134 -30.71 27.19 5.94
CA GLU A 134 -30.41 28.52 5.37
C GLU A 134 -31.25 28.83 4.13
N ALA A 135 -31.47 27.84 3.27
CA ALA A 135 -32.31 27.98 2.09
C ALA A 135 -33.78 28.21 2.44
N GLU A 136 -34.30 27.59 3.51
CA GLU A 136 -35.66 27.82 4.01
C GLU A 136 -35.82 29.21 4.63
N LYS A 137 -34.85 29.68 5.42
CA LYS A 137 -34.86 31.04 5.98
C LYS A 137 -34.90 32.11 4.88
N LYS A 138 -34.10 31.96 3.83
CA LYS A 138 -34.06 32.87 2.68
C LYS A 138 -35.33 32.86 1.81
N LYS A 139 -36.22 31.87 1.97
CA LYS A 139 -37.52 31.81 1.29
C LYS A 139 -38.66 32.41 2.13
N ALA A 140 -38.42 32.60 3.43
CA ALA A 140 -39.40 33.14 4.37
C ALA A 140 -39.19 34.65 4.65
N GLU A 141 -38.05 35.20 4.25
CA GLU A 141 -37.78 36.64 4.11
C GLU A 141 -38.13 37.13 2.68
#